data_AF-A0AAD5YNQ0-F1
#
_entry.id   AF-A0AAD5YNQ0-F1
#
_cell.length_a   1.000
_cell.length_b   1.000
_cell.length_c   1.000
_cell.angle_alpha   90.00
_cell.angle_beta   90.00
_cell.angle_gamma   90.00
#
_symmetry.space_group_name_H-M   'P 1'
#
loop_
_entity.id
_entity.type
_entity.pdbx_description
1 polymer ?
#
loop_
_entity_poly.entity_id
_entity_poly.type
_entity_poly.pdbx_seq_one_letter_code
_entity_poly.pdbx_strand_id
1 'polypeptide(L)' 'MGHGPVKEDPAIERFNTFRESAYLRFRWTSATARTAFLGFIAVPLAIYYVADNYHARWDWVGKRRGQPLDSTAAKAE' A
#
# COMPACT_ATOMS: atom_id res chain seq x y z
N MET A 1 -37.31 3.27 -30.00
CA MET A 1 -36.40 2.52 -29.11
C MET A 1 -36.61 3.09 -27.71
N GLY A 2 -37.21 2.29 -26.83
CA GLY A 2 -37.84 2.75 -25.59
C GLY A 2 -36.86 3.29 -24.56
N HIS A 3 -37.29 4.27 -23.80
CA HIS A 3 -36.58 4.77 -22.63
C HIS A 3 -36.35 3.59 -21.65
N GLY A 4 -35.09 3.32 -21.33
CA GLY A 4 -34.73 2.35 -20.28
C GLY A 4 -35.32 2.76 -18.92
N PRO A 5 -35.28 1.87 -17.92
CA PRO A 5 -35.85 2.14 -16.60
C PRO A 5 -35.16 3.30 -15.86
N VAL A 6 -33.98 3.70 -16.30
CA VAL A 6 -33.20 4.80 -15.74
C VAL A 6 -33.03 5.93 -16.76
N LYS A 7 -33.03 7.17 -16.28
CA LYS A 7 -32.69 8.33 -17.08
C LYS A 7 -31.17 8.40 -17.21
N GLU A 8 -30.66 8.03 -18.39
CA GLU A 8 -29.23 8.10 -18.67
C GLU A 8 -28.77 9.57 -18.72
N ASP A 9 -27.82 9.91 -17.84
CA ASP A 9 -27.15 11.20 -17.87
C ASP A 9 -25.87 11.07 -18.72
N PRO A 10 -25.78 11.80 -19.85
CA PRO A 10 -24.60 11.71 -20.71
C PRO A 10 -23.30 12.12 -19.99
N ALA A 11 -23.36 12.93 -18.93
CA ALA A 11 -22.17 13.28 -18.14
C ALA A 11 -21.66 12.07 -17.34
N ILE A 12 -22.56 11.29 -16.73
CA ILE A 12 -22.21 10.10 -15.95
C ILE A 12 -21.64 9.02 -16.88
N GLU A 13 -22.27 8.77 -18.01
CA GLU A 13 -21.80 7.78 -18.98
C GLU A 13 -20.41 8.12 -19.54
N ARG A 14 -20.15 9.41 -19.82
CA ARG A 14 -18.83 9.87 -20.27
C ARG A 14 -17.77 9.74 -19.18
N PHE A 15 -18.12 10.02 -17.93
CA PHE A 15 -17.21 9.83 -16.80
C PHE A 15 -16.86 8.35 -16.60
N ASN A 16 -17.86 7.46 -16.68
CA ASN A 16 -17.63 6.03 -16.62
C ASN A 16 -16.70 5.56 -17.74
N THR A 17 -17.04 5.93 -18.99
CA THR A 17 -16.23 5.62 -20.17
C THR A 17 -14.79 6.14 -20.03
N PHE A 18 -14.61 7.36 -19.50
CA PHE A 18 -13.29 7.94 -19.29
C PHE A 18 -12.44 7.12 -18.30
N ARG A 19 -13.03 6.69 -17.17
CA ARG A 19 -12.33 5.87 -16.17
C ARG A 19 -11.95 4.49 -16.70
N GLU A 20 -12.89 3.84 -17.38
CA GLU A 20 -12.65 2.52 -17.98
C GLU A 20 -11.59 2.59 -19.07
N SER A 21 -11.59 3.64 -19.90
CA SER A 21 -10.61 3.85 -20.97
C SER A 21 -9.36 4.64 -20.55
N ALA A 22 -9.15 4.88 -19.25
CA ALA A 22 -8.04 5.70 -18.77
C ALA A 22 -6.66 5.13 -19.14
N TYR A 23 -6.52 3.80 -19.13
CA TYR A 23 -5.25 3.12 -19.44
C TYR A 23 -4.80 3.33 -20.90
N LEU A 24 -5.75 3.50 -21.84
CA LEU A 24 -5.43 3.75 -23.25
C LEU A 24 -4.77 5.11 -23.48
N ARG A 25 -5.05 6.07 -22.59
CA ARG A 25 -4.53 7.44 -22.67
C ARG A 25 -3.43 7.72 -21.64
N PHE A 26 -3.00 6.70 -20.91
CA PHE A 26 -1.99 6.84 -19.88
C PHE A 26 -0.64 7.25 -20.48
N ARG A 27 0.06 8.14 -19.77
CA ARG A 27 1.41 8.59 -20.14
C ARG A 27 2.27 8.69 -18.90
N TRP A 28 3.51 8.22 -19.01
CA TRP A 28 4.52 8.45 -17.98
C TRP A 28 4.93 9.91 -17.95
N THR A 29 4.46 10.61 -16.94
CA THR A 29 4.91 11.94 -16.52
C THR A 29 5.72 11.82 -15.24
N SER A 30 6.52 12.85 -14.91
CA SER A 30 7.28 12.90 -13.66
C SER A 30 6.40 12.67 -12.42
N ALA A 31 5.18 13.20 -12.41
CA ALA A 31 4.21 12.99 -11.34
C ALA A 31 3.78 11.52 -11.23
N THR A 32 3.29 10.92 -12.33
CA THR A 32 2.83 9.52 -12.33
C THR A 32 3.95 8.53 -12.04
N ALA A 33 5.17 8.77 -12.54
CA ALA A 33 6.33 7.94 -12.29
C ALA A 33 6.73 7.99 -10.81
N ARG A 34 6.72 9.18 -10.19
CA ARG A 34 6.97 9.34 -8.76
C ARG A 34 5.92 8.62 -7.91
N THR A 35 4.63 8.75 -8.25
CA THR A 35 3.56 8.04 -7.54
C THR A 35 3.72 6.53 -7.67
N ALA A 36 4.01 6.02 -8.86
CA ALA A 36 4.23 4.59 -9.08
C ALA A 36 5.44 4.07 -8.29
N PHE A 37 6.57 4.77 -8.36
CA PHE A 37 7.78 4.41 -7.61
C PHE A 37 7.53 4.39 -6.10
N LEU A 38 6.91 5.44 -5.56
CA LEU A 38 6.62 5.51 -4.13
C LEU A 38 5.65 4.40 -3.69
N GLY A 39 4.56 4.20 -4.42
CA GLY A 39 3.51 3.26 -4.06
C GLY A 39 3.89 1.79 -4.23
N PHE A 40 4.61 1.44 -5.31
CA PHE A 40 4.91 0.04 -5.63
C PHE A 40 6.31 -0.41 -5.22
N ILE A 41 7.25 0.51 -4.99
CA ILE A 41 8.63 0.17 -4.67
C ILE A 41 9.00 0.69 -3.29
N ALA A 42 8.98 2.01 -3.09
CA ALA A 42 9.51 2.60 -1.86
C ALA A 42 8.74 2.15 -0.61
N VAL A 43 7.40 2.22 -0.65
CA VAL A 43 6.57 1.86 0.50
C VAL A 43 6.65 0.35 0.83
N PRO A 44 6.47 -0.58 -0.12
CA PRO A 44 6.59 -2.00 0.19
C PRO A 44 7.98 -2.40 0.69
N LEU A 45 9.05 -1.84 0.10
CA LEU A 45 10.42 -2.12 0.57
C LEU A 45 10.68 -1.57 1.97
N ALA A 46 10.20 -0.36 2.28
CA ALA A 46 10.34 0.19 3.61
C ALA A 46 9.60 -0.66 4.65
N ILE A 47 8.38 -1.10 4.35
CA ILE A 47 7.61 -2.00 5.23
C ILE A 47 8.35 -3.32 5.42
N TYR A 48 8.82 -3.94 4.33
CA TYR A 48 9.55 -5.19 4.40
C TYR A 48 10.83 -5.05 5.22
N TYR A 49 11.61 -3.99 5.00
CA TYR A 49 12.84 -3.74 5.74
C TYR A 49 12.57 -3.60 7.24
N VAL A 50 11.56 -2.82 7.63
CA VAL A 50 11.18 -2.68 9.04
C VAL A 50 10.71 -4.02 9.59
N ALA A 51 9.85 -4.74 8.86
CA ALA A 51 9.37 -6.04 9.29
C ALA A 51 10.51 -7.02 9.53
N ASP A 52 11.46 -7.14 8.60
CA ASP A 52 12.62 -8.04 8.68
C ASP A 52 13.52 -7.72 9.88
N ASN A 53 13.82 -6.43 10.12
CA ASN A 53 14.68 -6.01 11.23
C ASN A 53 14.07 -6.22 12.62
N TYR A 54 12.74 -6.16 12.73
CA TYR A 54 12.04 -6.31 14.01
C TYR A 54 11.31 -7.65 14.13
N HIS A 55 11.40 -8.51 13.11
CA HIS A 55 10.78 -9.83 13.14
C HIS A 55 11.40 -10.66 14.26
N ALA A 56 10.55 -11.12 15.18
CA ALA A 56 10.94 -11.93 16.34
C ALA A 56 12.04 -11.32 17.24
N ARG A 57 12.37 -10.04 17.08
CA ARG A 57 13.39 -9.36 17.88
C ARG A 57 12.96 -9.13 19.32
N TRP A 58 11.66 -9.00 19.55
CA TRP A 58 11.14 -8.61 20.84
C TRP A 58 10.35 -9.74 21.48
N ASP A 59 10.79 -10.16 22.67
CA ASP A 59 10.09 -11.12 23.52
C ASP A 59 9.70 -10.46 24.85
N TRP A 60 8.40 -10.35 25.06
CA TRP A 60 7.79 -9.68 26.21
C TRP A 60 7.17 -10.68 27.19
N VAL A 61 7.18 -11.98 26.85
CA VAL A 61 6.47 -12.99 27.62
C VAL A 61 7.18 -13.21 28.95
N GLY A 62 6.52 -12.84 30.05
CA GLY A 62 7.01 -13.09 31.41
C GLY A 62 8.22 -12.24 31.85
N LYS A 63 8.61 -11.21 31.10
CA LYS A 63 9.76 -10.35 31.41
C LYS A 63 9.50 -9.46 32.63
N ARG A 64 10.48 -9.36 33.53
CA ARG A 64 10.45 -8.55 34.77
C ARG A 64 11.17 -7.20 34.58
N ARG A 65 10.95 -6.26 35.51
CA ARG A 65 11.63 -4.96 35.51
C ARG A 65 13.16 -5.13 35.51
N GLY A 66 13.82 -4.50 34.53
CA GLY A 66 15.28 -4.56 34.35
C GLY A 66 15.76 -5.69 33.43
N GLN A 67 14.88 -6.59 32.99
CA GLN A 67 15.26 -7.65 32.04
C GLN A 67 15.20 -7.12 30.59
N PRO A 68 16.14 -7.55 29.73
CA PRO A 68 16.15 -7.16 28.33
C PRO A 68 14.99 -7.82 27.56
N LEU A 69 14.35 -7.01 26.71
CA LEU A 69 13.27 -7.41 25.79
C LEU A 69 13.79 -7.87 24.44
N ASP A 70 15.04 -7.53 24.10
CA ASP A 70 15.69 -7.98 22.86
C ASP A 70 16.02 -9.48 23.01
N SER A 71 15.44 -10.29 22.12
CA SER A 71 15.61 -11.74 22.10
C SER A 71 17.05 -12.18 21.85
N THR A 72 17.87 -11.32 21.24
CA THR A 72 19.29 -11.59 21.00
C THR A 72 20.11 -11.41 22.28
N ALA A 73 19.78 -10.39 23.08
CA ALA A 73 20.45 -10.13 24.35
C ALA A 73 20.16 -11.25 25.39
N ALA A 74 18.98 -11.85 25.35
CA ALA A 74 18.60 -12.95 26.23
C ALA A 74 19.32 -14.29 25.96
N LYS A 75 19.97 -14.46 24.78
CA LYS A 75 20.72 -15.69 24.42
C LYS A 75 22.22 -15.61 24.78
N ALA A 76 22.72 -14.44 25.13
CA ALA A 76 24.13 -14.21 25.42
C ALA A 76 24.50 -14.39 26.90
N GLU A 77 23.48 -14.59 27.75
CA GLU A 77 23.59 -14.89 29.19
C GLU A 77 23.41 -16.40 29.41
#